data_AF-E2B763-F1
#
_entry.id   AF-E2B763-F1
#
_cell.length_a   1.000
_cell.length_b   1.000
_cell.length_c   1.000
_cell.angle_alpha   90.00
_cell.angle_beta   90.00
_cell.angle_gamma   90.00
#
_symmetry.space_group_name_H-M   'P 1'
#
loop_
_entity.id
_entity.type
_entity.pdbx_description
1 polymer ?
#
loop_
_entity_poly.entity_id
_entity_poly.type
_entity_poly.pdbx_seq_one_letter_code
_entity_poly.pdbx_strand_id
1 'polypeptide(L)' 'LGWSTVSIPLLTARPAQCFRCWALGHTRNACRASTDRGGLCYRCGRGGYIARECENTPNCAVCRDAGREAN' A
#
# COMPACT_ATOMS: atom_id res chain seq x y z
N LEU A 1 -27.94 -33.41 6.59
CA LEU A 1 -26.87 -32.40 6.63
C LEU A 1 -25.81 -32.84 5.63
N GLY A 2 -25.66 -32.12 4.52
CA GLY A 2 -24.79 -32.51 3.40
C GLY A 2 -23.59 -31.57 3.28
N TRP A 3 -22.48 -32.07 2.74
CA TRP A 3 -21.30 -31.29 2.45
C TRP A 3 -21.42 -30.67 1.06
N SER A 4 -21.13 -29.38 0.94
CA SER A 4 -21.01 -28.69 -0.34
C SER A 4 -19.54 -28.49 -0.67
N THR A 5 -19.14 -28.80 -1.90
CA THR A 5 -17.80 -28.55 -2.44
C THR A 5 -17.80 -27.29 -3.29
N VAL A 6 -16.82 -26.42 -3.07
CA VAL A 6 -16.58 -25.22 -3.88
C VAL A 6 -15.13 -25.21 -4.35
N SER A 7 -14.91 -24.86 -5.63
CA SER A 7 -13.57 -24.72 -6.19
C SER A 7 -13.12 -23.27 -6.11
N ILE A 8 -11.95 -23.03 -5.51
CA ILE A 8 -11.34 -21.70 -5.44
C ILE A 8 -10.14 -21.69 -6.41
N PRO A 9 -10.14 -20.81 -7.43
CA PRO A 9 -8.98 -20.66 -8.30
C PRO A 9 -7.81 -20.06 -7.52
N LEU A 10 -6.60 -20.58 -7.74
CA LEU A 10 -5.39 -19.99 -7.16
C LEU A 10 -5.07 -18.68 -7.88
N LEU A 11 -5.11 -17.57 -7.14
CA LEU A 11 -4.69 -16.27 -7.63
C LEU A 11 -3.16 -16.16 -7.62
N THR A 12 -2.61 -15.40 -8.57
CA THR A 12 -1.18 -15.06 -8.58
C THR A 12 -0.79 -14.39 -7.26
N ALA A 13 0.38 -14.75 -6.74
CA ALA A 13 0.88 -14.19 -5.49
C ALA A 13 1.01 -12.66 -5.57
N ARG A 14 0.43 -11.96 -4.58
CA ARG A 14 0.56 -10.52 -4.47
C ARG A 14 2.01 -10.17 -4.14
N PRO A 15 2.65 -9.21 -4.83
CA PRO A 15 4.00 -8.80 -4.51
C PRO A 15 4.08 -8.22 -3.09
N ALA A 16 5.21 -8.48 -2.42
CA ALA A 16 5.46 -7.91 -1.10
C ALA A 16 5.44 -6.38 -1.17
N GLN A 17 4.78 -5.74 -0.19
CA GLN A 17 4.72 -4.28 -0.08
C GLN A 17 5.52 -3.81 1.12
N CYS A 18 6.35 -2.79 0.92
CA CYS A 18 7.11 -2.17 1.99
C CYS A 18 6.30 -1.05 2.63
N PHE A 19 5.88 -1.21 3.88
CA PHE A 19 5.12 -0.16 4.58
C PHE A 19 5.97 1.03 5.08
N ARG A 20 7.30 0.98 4.89
CA ARG A 20 8.20 2.11 5.18
C ARG A 20 8.31 3.04 3.98
N CYS A 21 8.66 2.53 2.80
CA CYS A 21 8.86 3.36 1.60
C CYS A 21 7.70 3.29 0.60
N TRP A 22 6.74 2.39 0.79
CA TRP A 22 5.57 2.14 -0.06
C TRP A 22 5.87 1.54 -1.44
N ALA A 23 7.10 1.10 -1.69
CA ALA A 23 7.45 0.35 -2.89
C ALA A 23 7.06 -1.13 -2.79
N LEU A 24 6.92 -1.78 -3.95
CA LEU A 24 6.66 -3.21 -4.08
C LEU A 24 7.97 -4.01 -4.23
N GLY A 25 7.91 -5.32 -3.99
CA GLY A 25 9.00 -6.28 -4.15
C GLY A 25 9.82 -6.56 -2.89
N HIS A 26 9.57 -5.87 -1.78
CA HIS A 26 10.25 -6.11 -0.50
C HIS A 26 9.39 -5.72 0.69
N THR A 27 9.79 -6.15 1.89
CA THR A 27 9.15 -5.79 3.17
C THR A 27 10.00 -4.75 3.92
N ARG A 28 9.47 -4.22 5.04
CA ARG A 28 10.15 -3.20 5.86
C ARG A 28 11.58 -3.61 6.28
N ASN A 29 11.78 -4.89 6.60
CA ASN A 29 13.07 -5.42 7.07
C ASN A 29 14.15 -5.39 5.98
N ALA A 30 13.74 -5.51 4.71
CA ALA A 30 14.64 -5.48 3.56
C ALA A 30 14.70 -4.09 2.88
N CYS A 31 14.09 -3.07 3.48
CA CYS A 31 14.02 -1.73 2.88
C CYS A 31 15.36 -1.01 2.98
N ARG A 32 15.92 -0.62 1.83
CA ARG A 32 17.15 0.19 1.72
C ARG A 32 16.91 1.64 1.27
N ALA A 33 15.65 2.03 1.12
CA ALA A 33 15.30 3.39 0.72
C ALA A 33 15.59 4.38 1.87
N SER A 34 16.06 5.58 1.51
CA SER A 34 16.24 6.69 2.45
C SER A 34 14.91 7.34 2.85
N THR A 35 13.88 7.24 2.01
CA THR A 35 12.56 7.82 2.26
C THR A 35 11.76 6.97 3.24
N ASP A 36 11.25 7.62 4.29
CA ASP A 36 10.31 7.03 5.23
C ASP A 36 8.94 7.69 5.11
N ARG A 37 7.93 6.89 4.79
CA ARG A 37 6.51 7.25 4.67
C ARG A 37 5.66 6.52 5.71
N GLY A 38 6.27 5.82 6.68
CA GLY A 38 5.57 4.98 7.64
C GLY A 38 4.58 5.73 8.56
N GLY A 39 4.79 7.03 8.77
CA GLY A 39 3.90 7.91 9.52
C GLY A 39 2.92 8.73 8.68
N LEU A 40 2.87 8.48 7.36
CA LEU A 40 2.00 9.21 6.46
C LEU A 40 0.71 8.43 6.20
N CYS A 41 -0.38 9.15 5.95
CA CYS A 41 -1.65 8.59 5.53
C CYS A 41 -1.50 7.87 4.18
N TYR A 42 -1.82 6.56 4.15
CA TYR A 42 -1.77 5.74 2.93
C TYR A 42 -2.62 6.27 1.76
N ARG A 43 -3.67 7.04 2.04
CA ARG A 43 -4.57 7.59 1.02
C ARG A 43 -4.00 8.80 0.31
N CYS A 44 -3.33 9.71 1.03
CA CYS A 44 -2.97 11.03 0.52
C CYS A 44 -1.51 11.46 0.79
N GLY A 45 -0.70 10.61 1.43
CA GLY A 45 0.73 10.87 1.65
C GLY A 45 1.06 12.00 2.62
N ARG A 46 0.12 12.45 3.46
CA ARG A 46 0.32 13.51 4.47
C ARG A 46 0.27 12.93 5.90
N GLY A 47 1.00 13.54 6.83
CA GLY A 47 1.04 13.12 8.24
C GLY A 47 -0.01 13.81 9.10
N GLY A 48 -0.12 13.37 10.36
CA GLY A 48 -1.00 13.96 11.38
C GLY A 48 -2.33 13.24 11.59
N TYR A 49 -2.66 12.25 10.76
CA TYR A 49 -3.87 11.43 10.86
C TYR A 49 -3.67 10.09 10.14
N ILE A 50 -4.52 9.12 10.45
CA ILE A 50 -4.53 7.81 9.76
C ILE A 50 -5.45 7.83 8.53
N ALA A 51 -5.31 6.84 7.64
CA ALA A 51 -6.10 6.77 6.41
C ALA A 51 -7.62 6.77 6.64
N ARG A 52 -8.06 6.25 7.79
CA ARG A 52 -9.46 6.23 8.21
C ARG A 52 -10.04 7.62 8.47
N GLU A 53 -9.20 8.57 8.87
CA GLU A 53 -9.55 9.96 9.22
C GLU A 53 -9.19 10.92 8.06
N CYS A 54 -8.84 10.38 6.88
CA CYS A 54 -8.39 11.19 5.77
C CYS A 54 -9.57 11.77 4.99
N GLU A 55 -9.79 13.07 5.17
CA GLU A 55 -10.74 13.89 4.40
C GLU A 55 -10.13 14.48 3.11
N ASN A 56 -8.82 14.34 2.94
CA ASN A 56 -8.13 14.81 1.74
C ASN A 56 -8.44 13.93 0.52
N THR A 57 -8.39 14.55 -0.66
CA THR A 57 -8.40 13.88 -1.96
C THR A 57 -7.27 12.83 -2.02
N PRO A 58 -7.51 11.65 -2.61
CA PRO A 58 -6.48 10.65 -2.83
C PRO A 58 -5.23 11.25 -3.50
N ASN A 59 -4.08 10.87 -2.98
CA ASN A 59 -2.78 11.28 -3.51
C ASN A 59 -1.73 10.23 -3.13
N CYS A 60 -1.47 9.31 -4.05
CA CYS A 60 -0.44 8.29 -3.89
C CYS A 60 0.94 8.95 -3.93
N ALA A 61 1.63 8.96 -2.79
CA ALA A 61 2.98 9.53 -2.69
C ALA A 61 3.97 8.86 -3.67
N VAL A 62 3.84 7.57 -3.93
CA VAL A 62 4.70 6.84 -4.88
C VAL A 62 4.46 7.30 -6.32
N CYS A 63 3.19 7.45 -6.73
CA CYS A 63 2.86 7.94 -8.07
C CYS A 63 3.29 9.39 -8.25
N ARG A 64 3.04 10.25 -7.25
CA ARG A 64 3.47 11.65 -7.24
C ARG A 64 4.98 11.77 -7.42
N ASP A 65 5.76 11.01 -6.65
CA ASP A 65 7.22 11.08 -6.72
C ASP A 65 7.77 10.48 -8.04
N ALA A 66 6.98 9.65 -8.72
CA ALA A 66 7.27 9.13 -10.06
C ALA A 66 6.71 9.99 -11.20
N GLY A 67 6.08 11.14 -10.91
CA GLY A 67 5.50 12.05 -11.92
C GLY A 67 4.25 11.50 -12.63
N ARG A 68 3.56 10.51 -12.06
CA ARG A 68 2.32 9.92 -12.60
C ARG A 68 1.09 10.53 -11.93
N GLU A 69 -0.08 10.29 -12.52
CA GLU A 69 -1.35 10.59 -11.84
C GLU A 69 -1.41 9.87 -10.49
N ALA A 70 -1.76 10.62 -9.45
CA ALA A 70 -1.68 10.16 -8.07
C ALA A 70 -3.05 10.05 -7.39
N ASN A 71 -4.15 10.35 -8.09
CA ASN A 71 -5.50 10.37 -7.56
C ASN A 71 -6.21 9.02 -7.74
#